data_AF-A0A1B1R2P5-F1
#
_entry.id   AF-A0A1B1R2P5-F1
#
_cell.length_a   1.000
_cell.length_b   1.000
_cell.length_c   1.000
_cell.angle_alpha   90.00
_cell.angle_beta   90.00
_cell.angle_gamma   90.00
#
_symmetry.space_group_name_H-M   'P 1'
#
loop_
_entity.id
_entity.type
_entity.pdbx_description
1 polymer ?
#
loop_
_entity_poly.entity_id
_entity_poly.type
_entity_poly.pdbx_seq_one_letter_code
_entity_poly.pdbx_strand_id
1 'polypeptide(L)' 'LYAKCIPYITDCVLAELEKLGAKYRVALRIIKDPRFERIKCLHRGTYADDCIVNRIT' A
#
# COMPACT_ATOMS: atom_id res chain seq x y z
N LEU A 1 7.41 -16.75 7.62
CA LEU A 1 8.35 -17.18 6.56
C LEU A 1 9.72 -17.66 7.10
N TYR A 2 9.94 -17.74 8.43
CA TYR A 2 11.23 -18.10 9.05
C TYR A 2 12.46 -17.37 8.44
N ALA A 3 12.22 -16.17 7.89
CA ALA A 3 13.18 -15.34 7.18
C ALA A 3 12.77 -13.87 7.32
N LYS A 4 13.72 -12.94 7.08
CA LYS A 4 13.45 -11.49 7.07
C LYS A 4 12.43 -11.16 5.97
N CYS A 5 11.37 -10.46 6.34
CA CYS A 5 10.34 -9.99 5.42
C CYS A 5 10.26 -8.47 5.52
N ILE A 6 10.14 -7.81 4.37
CA ILE A 6 9.92 -6.37 4.29
C ILE A 6 8.54 -6.16 3.66
N PRO A 7 7.60 -5.55 4.36
CA PRO A 7 6.31 -5.23 3.77
C PRO A 7 6.46 -4.05 2.80
N TYR A 8 5.80 -4.17 1.66
CA TYR A 8 5.74 -3.13 0.64
C TYR A 8 4.34 -2.54 0.56
N ILE A 9 4.26 -1.24 0.28
CA ILE A 9 2.98 -0.60 -0.04
C ILE A 9 3.07 0.24 -1.30
N THR A 10 2.11 0.07 -2.20
CA THR A 10 1.97 0.86 -3.41
C THR A 10 1.20 2.17 -3.15
N ASP A 11 1.45 3.19 -3.97
CA ASP A 11 0.75 4.48 -3.87
C ASP A 11 -0.78 4.33 -3.94
N CYS A 12 -1.28 3.43 -4.78
CA CYS A 12 -2.71 3.19 -4.94
C CYS A 12 -3.37 2.61 -3.68
N VAL A 13 -2.72 1.65 -3.00
CA VAL A 13 -3.21 1.07 -1.74
C VAL A 13 -3.25 2.14 -0.64
N LEU A 14 -2.22 2.98 -0.54
CA LEU A 14 -2.21 4.10 0.40
C LEU A 14 -3.35 5.08 0.11
N ALA A 15 -3.54 5.45 -1.15
CA ALA A 15 -4.58 6.38 -1.57
C ALA A 15 -6.00 5.81 -1.34
N GLU A 16 -6.23 4.52 -1.55
CA GLU A 16 -7.50 3.88 -1.20
C GLU A 16 -7.75 3.90 0.30
N LEU A 17 -6.74 3.60 1.11
CA LEU A 17 -6.89 3.63 2.56
C LEU A 17 -7.18 5.04 3.10
N GLU A 18 -6.60 6.07 2.49
CA GLU A 18 -6.90 7.48 2.83
C GLU A 18 -8.37 7.84 2.52
N LYS A 19 -8.95 7.29 1.43
CA LYS A 19 -10.36 7.49 1.07
C LYS A 19 -11.35 6.86 2.05
N LEU A 20 -10.96 5.79 2.74
CA LEU A 20 -11.80 5.13 3.74
C LEU A 20 -12.04 5.99 5.01
N GLY A 21 -11.29 7.09 5.14
CA GLY A 21 -11.56 8.14 6.12
C GLY A 21 -11.18 7.78 7.56
N ALA A 22 -11.76 8.53 8.50
CA ALA A 22 -11.25 8.62 9.87
C ALA A 22 -11.35 7.30 10.67
N LYS A 23 -12.23 6.38 10.25
CA LYS A 23 -12.38 5.05 10.85
C LYS A 23 -11.10 4.21 10.75
N TYR A 24 -10.27 4.45 9.73
CA TYR A 24 -9.06 3.69 9.45
C TYR A 24 -7.76 4.41 9.82
N ARG A 25 -7.84 5.40 10.73
CA ARG A 25 -6.66 6.17 11.20
C ARG A 25 -5.54 5.31 11.79
N VAL A 26 -5.88 4.20 12.45
CA VAL A 26 -4.87 3.27 12.98
C VAL A 26 -4.12 2.58 11.86
N ALA A 27 -4.81 2.10 10.82
CA ALA A 27 -4.19 1.48 9.66
C ALA A 27 -3.27 2.48 8.91
N LEU A 28 -3.72 3.72 8.74
CA LEU A 28 -2.90 4.80 8.14
C LEU A 28 -1.63 5.11 8.94
N ARG A 29 -1.66 4.95 10.27
CA ARG A 29 -0.47 5.09 11.12
C ARG A 29 0.49 3.91 10.99
N ILE A 30 -0.04 2.68 10.98
CA ILE A 30 0.77 1.45 10.83
C ILE A 30 1.54 1.45 9.51
N ILE A 31 0.88 1.88 8.43
CA ILE A 31 1.48 1.90 7.10
C ILE A 31 2.57 2.95 6.93
N LYS A 32 2.57 4.00 7.76
CA LYS A 32 3.63 5.01 7.81
C LYS A 32 4.82 4.59 8.66
N ASP A 33 4.81 3.38 9.21
CA ASP A 33 5.94 2.80 9.93
C ASP A 33 7.15 2.65 8.99
N PRO A 34 8.36 3.06 9.40
CA PRO A 34 9.56 3.02 8.55
C PRO A 34 9.98 1.61 8.12
N ARG A 35 9.40 0.55 8.70
CA ARG A 35 9.61 -0.84 8.25
C ARG A 35 8.89 -1.14 6.93
N PHE A 36 7.94 -0.32 6.51
CA PHE A 36 7.29 -0.45 5.20
C PHE A 36 8.08 0.28 4.12
N GLU A 37 8.33 -0.40 3.01
CA GLU A 37 8.92 0.21 1.82
C GLU A 37 7.83 0.66 0.85
N ARG A 38 7.87 1.94 0.45
CA ARG A 38 6.89 2.52 -0.46
C ARG A 38 7.30 2.29 -1.92
N ILE A 39 6.40 1.74 -2.71
CA ILE A 39 6.57 1.52 -4.15
C ILE A 39 5.73 2.53 -4.92
N LYS A 40 6.38 3.28 -5.80
CA LYS A 40 5.70 4.25 -6.65
C LYS A 40 4.87 3.55 -7.74
N CYS A 41 3.63 4.01 -7.93
CA CYS A 41 2.79 3.56 -9.04
C CYS A 41 3.10 4.34 -10.32
N LEU A 42 3.07 3.66 -11.47
CA LEU A 42 3.27 4.25 -12.80
C LEU A 42 1.99 4.17 -13.66
N HIS A 43 0.84 4.25 -13.02
CA HIS A 43 -0.47 4.23 -13.67
C HIS A 43 -1.34 5.36 -13.12
N ARG A 44 -2.41 5.68 -13.84
CA ARG A 44 -3.45 6.59 -13.35
C ARG A 44 -4.44 5.83 -12.47
N GLY A 45 -5.22 6.57 -11.68
CA GLY A 45 -6.20 5.99 -10.76
C GLY A 45 -5.56 5.35 -9.53
N THR A 46 -6.40 4.83 -8.64
CA THR A 46 -5.98 4.25 -7.37
C THR A 46 -6.48 2.83 -7.17
N TYR A 47 -7.01 2.16 -8.19
CA TYR A 47 -7.56 0.82 -8.03
C TYR A 47 -6.42 -0.16 -7.72
N ALA A 48 -6.35 -0.59 -6.46
CA ALA A 48 -5.19 -1.31 -5.95
C ALA A 48 -5.05 -2.72 -6.54
N ASP A 49 -6.17 -3.38 -6.82
CA ASP A 49 -6.19 -4.74 -7.32
C ASP A 49 -5.51 -4.83 -8.69
N ASP A 50 -5.90 -3.99 -9.65
CA ASP A 50 -5.26 -3.92 -10.97
C ASP A 50 -3.76 -3.59 -10.85
N CYS A 51 -3.38 -2.71 -9.91
CA CYS A 51 -1.99 -2.37 -9.70
C CYS A 51 -1.16 -3.58 -9.25
N ILE A 52 -1.66 -4.32 -8.26
CA ILE A 52 -0.96 -5.47 -7.71
C ILE A 52 -0.88 -6.58 -8.76
N VAL A 53 -1.99 -6.89 -9.45
CA VAL A 53 -2.03 -7.91 -10.50
C VAL A 53 -1.06 -7.60 -11.63
N ASN A 54 -1.08 -6.36 -12.17
CA ASN A 54 -0.17 -5.94 -13.25
C ASN A 54 1.30 -5.86 -12.82
N ARG A 55 1.59 -5.83 -11.52
CA ARG A 55 2.95 -5.78 -11.00
C ARG A 55 3.56 -7.17 -10.80
N ILE A 56 2.73 -8.16 -10.48
CA ILE A 56 3.17 -9.54 -10.23
C ILE A 56 3.07 -10.45 -11.46
N THR A 57 2.35 -10.00 -12.50
CA THR A 57 2.20 -10.67 -13.81
C THR A 57 3.13 -10.00 -14.81
#